data_AF-A0A2V7X9X5-F1
#
_entry.id   AF-A0A2V7X9X5-F1
#
_cell.length_a   1.000
_cell.length_b   1.000
_cell.length_c   1.000
_cell.angle_alpha   90.00
_cell.angle_beta   90.00
_cell.angle_gamma   90.00
#
_symmetry.space_group_name_H-M   'P 1'
#
loop_
_entity.id
_entity.type
_entity.pdbx_description
1 polymer ?
#
loop_
_entity_poly.entity_id
_entity_poly.type
_entity_poly.pdbx_seq_one_letter_code
_entity_poly.pdbx_strand_id
1 'polypeptide(L)'
;MSGPRLTVVPLENGDVSALLARLPAQAGVAQVLGPDGQSLLIGRPVHVRRWVAMQLGAGPPPRKGKRPPTNLAPITSAVAFATTTTPFAHRLAFERVMGRHVPLSKRRDLKPPVYLHLDPAARFPRLTVRPSGADREHLYGPFRSRAAAQAAIEALHTVFPLRPCDYAFEPAPDLALGLGCVFAQVRTCAAPCLVRVSEDDYRALAASAAAALGAGATRGADLAAHVPLWVSAIAQARGLVAEP
;
A
#
# COMPACT_ATOMS: atom_id res chain seq x y z
N MET A 1 -0.46 7.30 17.75
CA MET A 1 -1.59 8.11 17.26
C MET A 1 -2.87 7.64 17.93
N SER A 2 -3.55 8.49 18.69
CA SER A 2 -4.78 8.11 19.42
C SER A 2 -5.91 7.74 18.45
N GLY A 3 -6.63 6.65 18.75
CA GLY A 3 -7.85 6.27 18.02
C GLY A 3 -8.97 7.30 18.19
N PRO A 4 -10.08 7.21 17.42
CA PRO A 4 -11.24 8.05 17.68
C PRO A 4 -11.74 7.79 19.11
N ARG A 5 -12.10 8.86 19.82
CA ARG A 5 -12.84 8.74 21.09
C ARG A 5 -14.24 8.27 20.76
N LEU A 6 -14.64 7.15 21.35
CA LEU A 6 -15.97 6.58 21.15
C LEU A 6 -16.85 7.01 22.32
N THR A 7 -18.04 7.50 22.02
CA THR A 7 -19.10 7.72 23.00
C THR A 7 -19.79 6.40 23.29
N VAL A 8 -19.86 6.00 24.56
CA VAL A 8 -20.49 4.74 24.98
C VAL A 8 -21.88 5.02 25.53
N VAL A 9 -22.87 4.26 25.07
CA VAL A 9 -24.26 4.29 25.51
C VAL A 9 -24.63 2.91 26.05
N PRO A 10 -24.86 2.75 27.36
CA PRO A 10 -25.23 1.47 27.94
C PRO A 10 -26.63 1.03 27.52
N LEU A 11 -26.85 -0.28 27.43
CA LEU A 11 -28.17 -0.88 27.28
C LEU A 11 -28.72 -1.18 28.68
N GLU A 12 -29.55 -0.28 29.19
CA GLU A 12 -30.14 -0.40 30.53
C GLU A 12 -31.41 -1.25 30.46
N ASN A 13 -31.50 -2.28 31.31
CA ASN A 13 -32.69 -3.15 31.45
C ASN A 13 -33.20 -3.78 30.14
N GLY A 14 -32.35 -3.91 29.12
CA GLY A 14 -32.74 -4.42 27.80
C GLY A 14 -33.59 -3.46 26.96
N ASP A 15 -33.74 -2.18 27.36
CA ASP A 15 -34.53 -1.21 26.60
C ASP A 15 -33.76 -0.69 25.37
N VAL A 16 -33.96 -1.38 24.25
CA VAL A 16 -33.36 -1.03 22.96
C VAL A 16 -33.89 0.32 22.46
N SER A 17 -35.15 0.67 22.72
CA SER A 17 -35.76 1.90 22.20
C SER A 17 -35.11 3.14 22.82
N ALA A 18 -34.94 3.13 24.16
CA ALA A 18 -34.26 4.20 24.88
C ALA A 18 -32.79 4.37 24.44
N LEU A 19 -32.07 3.25 24.21
CA LEU A 19 -30.72 3.29 23.67
C LEU A 19 -30.68 3.94 22.29
N LEU A 20 -31.59 3.54 21.37
CA LEU A 20 -31.62 4.06 20.00
C LEU A 20 -31.91 5.57 19.94
N ALA A 21 -32.72 6.10 20.86
CA ALA A 21 -33.02 7.53 20.93
C ALA A 21 -31.75 8.38 21.19
N ARG A 22 -30.78 7.83 21.94
CA ARG A 22 -29.50 8.47 22.28
C ARG A 22 -28.45 8.38 21.18
N LEU A 23 -28.68 7.58 20.14
CA LEU A 23 -27.74 7.40 19.03
C LEU A 23 -27.99 8.40 17.89
N PRO A 24 -26.94 8.89 17.20
CA PRO A 24 -27.10 9.84 16.12
C PRO A 24 -27.62 9.20 14.82
N ALA A 25 -28.34 10.00 14.05
CA ALA A 25 -28.78 9.68 12.69
C ALA A 25 -27.73 10.10 11.63
N GLN A 26 -26.47 9.75 11.85
CA GLN A 26 -25.34 10.17 11.02
C GLN A 26 -24.42 8.99 10.66
N ALA A 27 -23.55 9.20 9.66
CA ALA A 27 -22.49 8.26 9.33
C ALA A 27 -21.43 8.22 10.44
N GLY A 28 -20.86 7.05 10.66
CA GLY A 28 -19.88 6.86 11.70
C GLY A 28 -19.39 5.43 11.82
N VAL A 29 -18.61 5.20 12.87
CA VAL A 29 -18.16 3.87 13.28
C VAL A 29 -18.91 3.53 14.55
N ALA A 30 -19.42 2.31 14.64
CA ALA A 30 -20.15 1.83 15.81
C ALA A 30 -19.66 0.44 16.22
N GLN A 31 -19.67 0.17 17.51
CA GLN A 31 -19.38 -1.12 18.11
C GLN A 31 -20.57 -1.55 18.96
N VAL A 32 -20.99 -2.80 18.80
CA VAL A 32 -21.87 -3.48 19.76
C VAL A 32 -20.96 -4.16 20.76
N LEU A 33 -21.12 -3.82 22.04
CA LEU A 33 -20.33 -4.34 23.14
C LEU A 33 -21.14 -5.37 23.92
N GLY A 34 -20.50 -6.46 24.34
CA GLY A 34 -21.07 -7.48 25.20
C GLY A 34 -20.63 -7.34 26.66
N PRO A 35 -20.86 -8.36 27.50
CA PRO A 35 -20.36 -8.38 28.88
C PRO A 35 -18.88 -8.00 28.96
N ASP A 36 -18.48 -7.34 30.04
CA ASP A 36 -17.09 -6.91 30.29
C ASP A 36 -16.50 -5.98 29.22
N GLY A 37 -17.34 -5.33 28.42
CA GLY A 37 -16.93 -4.39 27.36
C GLY A 37 -16.33 -5.07 26.13
N GLN A 38 -16.48 -6.38 25.97
CA GLN A 38 -15.98 -7.10 24.80
C GLN A 38 -16.64 -6.62 23.50
N SER A 39 -15.86 -6.35 22.45
CA SER A 39 -16.41 -5.90 21.17
C SER A 39 -16.98 -7.09 20.38
N LEU A 40 -18.30 -7.21 20.32
CA LEU A 40 -19.00 -8.28 19.60
C LEU A 40 -19.04 -8.03 18.09
N LEU A 41 -19.29 -6.78 17.70
CA LEU A 41 -19.42 -6.40 16.30
C LEU A 41 -18.95 -4.97 16.08
N ILE A 42 -18.23 -4.73 14.99
CA ILE A 42 -17.75 -3.41 14.59
C ILE A 42 -18.29 -3.12 13.19
N GLY A 43 -18.98 -1.99 13.05
CA GLY A 43 -19.57 -1.55 11.79
C GLY A 43 -19.05 -0.18 11.37
N ARG A 44 -19.14 0.07 10.05
CA ARG A 44 -18.92 1.38 9.43
C ARG A 44 -20.22 1.89 8.80
N PRO A 45 -21.29 2.14 9.59
CA PRO A 45 -22.59 2.52 9.05
C PRO A 45 -22.61 3.94 8.48
N VAL A 46 -23.40 4.13 7.42
CA VAL A 46 -23.80 5.47 6.94
C VAL A 46 -24.87 6.11 7.81
N HIS A 47 -25.50 5.33 8.69
CA HIS A 47 -26.51 5.79 9.65
C HIS A 47 -26.44 4.94 10.92
N VAL A 48 -25.75 5.43 11.96
CA VAL A 48 -25.44 4.68 13.19
C VAL A 48 -26.70 4.13 13.86
N ARG A 49 -27.70 4.98 14.16
CA ARG A 49 -28.95 4.53 14.82
C ARG A 49 -29.66 3.38 14.08
N ARG A 50 -29.87 3.51 12.76
CA ARG A 50 -30.53 2.49 11.93
C ARG A 50 -29.73 1.19 11.89
N TRP A 51 -28.41 1.28 11.78
CA TRP A 51 -27.56 0.08 11.77
C TRP A 51 -27.61 -0.65 13.10
N VAL A 52 -27.53 0.06 14.24
CA VAL A 52 -27.66 -0.54 15.57
C VAL A 52 -29.03 -1.18 15.76
N ALA A 53 -30.11 -0.51 15.35
CA ALA A 53 -31.45 -1.08 15.42
C ALA A 53 -31.55 -2.43 14.69
N MET A 54 -30.91 -2.55 13.52
CA MET A 54 -30.84 -3.81 12.77
C MET A 54 -30.07 -4.90 13.51
N GLN A 55 -28.99 -4.56 14.22
CA GLN A 55 -28.20 -5.55 14.99
C GLN A 55 -28.88 -6.00 16.28
N LEU A 56 -29.71 -5.14 16.88
CA LEU A 56 -30.44 -5.41 18.13
C LEU A 56 -31.88 -5.88 17.90
N GLY A 57 -32.21 -6.34 16.68
CA GLY A 57 -33.53 -6.90 16.38
C GLY A 57 -34.68 -5.88 16.30
N ALA A 58 -34.41 -4.58 16.39
CA ALA A 58 -35.37 -3.49 16.23
C ALA A 58 -35.48 -2.99 14.76
N GLY A 59 -35.01 -3.80 13.80
CA GLY A 59 -35.12 -3.54 12.38
C GLY A 59 -36.47 -4.00 11.78
N PRO A 60 -36.75 -3.67 10.51
CA PRO A 60 -37.94 -4.17 9.83
C PRO A 60 -37.95 -5.71 9.78
N PRO A 61 -39.14 -6.34 9.80
CA PRO A 61 -39.25 -7.79 9.79
C PRO A 61 -38.60 -8.38 8.53
N PRO A 62 -37.99 -9.57 8.63
CA PRO A 62 -37.40 -10.23 7.48
C PRO A 62 -38.47 -10.51 6.41
N ARG A 63 -38.08 -10.45 5.13
CA ARG A 63 -38.98 -10.89 4.04
C ARG A 63 -39.32 -12.37 4.22
N LYS A 64 -40.56 -12.74 3.90
CA LYS A 64 -41.06 -14.12 3.95
C LYS A 64 -40.07 -15.07 3.24
N GLY A 65 -39.69 -16.17 3.90
CA GLY A 65 -38.73 -17.15 3.38
C GLY A 65 -37.24 -16.82 3.58
N LYS A 66 -36.90 -15.71 4.25
CA LYS A 66 -35.50 -15.41 4.63
C LYS A 66 -35.24 -15.70 6.10
N ARG A 67 -34.01 -16.15 6.40
CA ARG A 67 -33.54 -16.32 7.77
C ARG A 67 -33.67 -14.98 8.53
N PRO A 68 -34.17 -14.99 9.77
CA PRO A 68 -34.18 -13.79 10.61
C PRO A 68 -32.77 -13.20 10.75
N PRO A 69 -32.63 -11.86 10.76
CA PRO A 69 -31.34 -11.24 11.04
C PRO A 69 -30.86 -11.64 12.44
N THR A 70 -29.55 -11.71 12.62
CA THR A 70 -28.94 -11.95 13.93
C THR A 70 -29.38 -10.86 14.91
N ASN A 71 -29.93 -11.26 16.05
CA ASN A 71 -30.30 -10.37 17.14
C ASN A 71 -29.27 -10.47 18.27
N LEU A 72 -28.50 -9.40 18.46
CA LEU A 72 -27.46 -9.31 19.49
C LEU A 72 -27.98 -8.73 20.82
N ALA A 73 -29.23 -8.27 20.89
CA ALA A 73 -29.79 -7.65 22.10
C ALA A 73 -29.61 -8.51 23.37
N PRO A 74 -29.77 -9.85 23.36
CA PRO A 74 -29.64 -10.68 24.57
C PRO A 74 -28.25 -10.67 25.20
N ILE A 75 -27.22 -10.36 24.43
CA ILE A 75 -25.81 -10.38 24.87
C ILE A 75 -25.16 -8.99 24.79
N THR A 76 -25.92 -7.94 24.49
CA THR A 76 -25.39 -6.58 24.36
C THR A 76 -25.42 -5.88 25.73
N SER A 77 -24.30 -5.30 26.15
CA SER A 77 -24.21 -4.47 27.36
C SER A 77 -24.25 -2.98 27.02
N ALA A 78 -23.68 -2.58 25.88
CA ALA A 78 -23.56 -1.19 25.47
C ALA A 78 -23.30 -1.05 23.96
N VAL A 79 -23.46 0.16 23.46
CA VAL A 79 -23.08 0.55 22.10
C VAL A 79 -22.09 1.70 22.18
N ALA A 80 -20.93 1.55 21.54
CA ALA A 80 -19.94 2.61 21.41
C ALA A 80 -19.94 3.17 19.99
N PHE A 81 -19.85 4.49 19.80
CA PHE A 81 -19.83 5.08 18.46
C PHE A 81 -18.98 6.35 18.34
N ALA A 82 -18.59 6.68 17.11
CA ALA A 82 -18.07 7.99 16.73
C ALA A 82 -18.63 8.39 15.37
N THR A 83 -19.12 9.62 15.25
CA THR A 83 -19.63 10.18 14.00
C THR A 83 -18.48 10.64 13.10
N THR A 84 -18.68 10.59 11.79
CA THR A 84 -17.69 10.99 10.79
C THR A 84 -18.35 11.76 9.66
N THR A 85 -17.65 12.74 9.11
CA THR A 85 -18.20 13.66 8.09
C THR A 85 -17.78 13.32 6.66
N THR A 86 -16.63 12.65 6.46
CA THR A 86 -16.10 12.33 5.13
C THR A 86 -15.86 10.83 4.96
N PRO A 87 -15.88 10.30 3.72
CA PRO A 87 -15.55 8.89 3.46
C PRO A 87 -14.17 8.49 3.98
N PHE A 88 -13.18 9.39 3.88
CA PHE A 88 -11.84 9.16 4.41
C PHE A 88 -11.84 9.05 5.94
N ALA A 89 -12.47 10.02 6.63
CA ALA A 89 -12.59 9.97 8.09
C ALA A 89 -13.34 8.72 8.56
N HIS A 90 -14.37 8.31 7.81
CA HIS A 90 -15.17 7.11 8.06
C HIS A 90 -14.31 5.83 8.01
N ARG A 91 -13.50 5.69 6.96
CA ARG A 91 -12.55 4.57 6.82
C ARG A 91 -11.46 4.62 7.90
N LEU A 92 -10.85 5.77 8.10
CA LEU A 92 -9.76 5.93 9.07
C LEU A 92 -10.20 5.63 10.51
N ALA A 93 -11.37 6.12 10.92
CA ALA A 93 -11.93 5.82 12.22
C ALA A 93 -12.18 4.31 12.39
N PHE A 94 -12.74 3.66 11.35
CA PHE A 94 -13.02 2.23 11.39
C PHE A 94 -11.73 1.43 11.52
N GLU A 95 -10.69 1.77 10.75
CA GLU A 95 -9.40 1.07 10.80
C GLU A 95 -8.70 1.23 12.14
N ARG A 96 -8.83 2.39 12.80
CA ARG A 96 -8.27 2.64 14.14
C ARG A 96 -9.00 1.84 15.22
N VAL A 97 -10.31 1.67 15.09
CA VAL A 97 -11.11 0.85 16.02
C VAL A 97 -10.82 -0.63 15.79
N MET A 98 -10.88 -1.10 14.54
CA MET A 98 -10.49 -2.47 14.15
C MET A 98 -9.03 -2.79 14.55
N GLY A 99 -8.17 -1.75 14.53
CA GLY A 99 -6.85 -1.63 15.16
C GLY A 99 -6.63 -2.49 16.39
N ARG A 100 -7.56 -2.35 17.31
CA ARG A 100 -7.47 -2.84 18.69
C ARG A 100 -7.82 -4.33 18.80
N HIS A 101 -8.44 -4.90 17.77
CA HIS A 101 -9.04 -6.24 17.84
C HIS A 101 -8.44 -7.19 16.80
N VAL A 102 -8.11 -6.70 15.61
CA VAL A 102 -7.59 -7.53 14.51
C VAL A 102 -6.27 -6.94 14.00
N PRO A 103 -5.15 -7.68 14.08
CA PRO A 103 -3.87 -7.21 13.57
C PRO A 103 -3.95 -6.99 12.05
N LEU A 104 -3.16 -6.05 11.53
CA LEU A 104 -3.19 -5.65 10.12
C LEU A 104 -3.04 -6.84 9.15
N SER A 105 -2.17 -7.81 9.49
CA SER A 105 -1.92 -9.01 8.68
C SER A 105 -3.14 -9.93 8.50
N LYS A 106 -4.14 -9.86 9.38
CA LYS A 106 -5.37 -10.67 9.32
C LYS A 106 -6.54 -9.93 8.64
N ARG A 107 -6.36 -8.67 8.23
CA ARG A 107 -7.41 -7.87 7.56
C ARG A 107 -7.43 -8.16 6.08
N ARG A 108 -8.53 -8.73 5.59
CA ARG A 108 -8.68 -9.14 4.17
C ARG A 108 -8.85 -7.97 3.21
N ASP A 109 -9.37 -6.86 3.70
CA ASP A 109 -9.71 -5.67 2.93
C ASP A 109 -8.55 -4.68 2.79
N LEU A 110 -7.53 -4.78 3.66
CA LEU A 110 -6.30 -4.02 3.56
C LEU A 110 -5.18 -4.92 3.06
N LYS A 111 -4.82 -4.75 1.78
CA LYS A 111 -3.59 -5.36 1.26
C LYS A 111 -2.39 -4.59 1.81
N PRO A 112 -1.36 -5.28 2.35
CA PRO A 112 -0.12 -4.62 2.72
C PRO A 112 0.44 -3.87 1.51
N PRO A 113 0.97 -2.65 1.69
CA PRO A 113 1.62 -1.96 0.59
C PRO A 113 2.86 -2.74 0.16
N VAL A 114 3.24 -2.53 -1.09
CA VAL A 114 4.52 -3.01 -1.62
C VAL A 114 5.45 -1.84 -1.85
N TYR A 115 6.73 -2.11 -1.90
CA TYR A 115 7.79 -1.13 -2.01
C TYR A 115 8.73 -1.52 -3.15
N LEU A 116 9.38 -0.52 -3.72
CA LEU A 116 10.57 -0.74 -4.52
C LEU A 116 11.74 -0.97 -3.58
N HIS A 117 12.64 -1.85 -3.96
CA HIS A 117 13.85 -2.15 -3.22
C HIS A 117 15.04 -2.05 -4.17
N LEU A 118 16.06 -1.30 -3.77
CA LEU A 118 17.32 -1.14 -4.50
C LEU A 118 18.46 -1.45 -3.55
N ASP A 119 19.03 -2.64 -3.67
CA ASP A 119 20.09 -3.11 -2.78
C ASP A 119 21.45 -2.49 -3.16
N PRO A 120 22.06 -1.63 -2.31
CA PRO A 120 23.36 -1.04 -2.60
C PRO A 120 24.54 -2.02 -2.38
N ALA A 121 24.33 -3.14 -1.68
CA ALA A 121 25.38 -4.14 -1.46
C ALA A 121 25.59 -5.02 -2.71
N ALA A 122 24.61 -5.08 -3.61
CA ALA A 122 24.74 -5.80 -4.87
C ALA A 122 25.78 -5.14 -5.78
N ARG A 123 26.63 -5.95 -6.43
CA ARG A 123 27.65 -5.50 -7.40
C ARG A 123 27.07 -4.62 -8.52
N PHE A 124 25.93 -5.04 -9.05
CA PHE A 124 25.12 -4.28 -10.00
C PHE A 124 23.68 -4.19 -9.48
N PRO A 125 23.36 -3.15 -8.67
CA PRO A 125 22.02 -2.98 -8.09
C PRO A 125 20.91 -2.95 -9.13
N ARG A 126 19.75 -3.49 -8.77
CA ARG A 126 18.52 -3.51 -9.58
C ARG A 126 17.30 -3.16 -8.74
N LEU A 127 16.28 -2.62 -9.39
CA LEU A 127 14.99 -2.37 -8.76
C LEU A 127 14.17 -3.67 -8.67
N THR A 128 13.64 -3.94 -7.48
CA THR A 128 12.76 -5.10 -7.22
C THR A 128 11.53 -4.69 -6.43
N VAL A 129 10.44 -5.43 -6.56
CA VAL A 129 9.23 -5.20 -5.74
C VAL A 129 9.23 -6.12 -4.52
N ARG A 130 9.26 -5.53 -3.32
CA ARG A 130 9.24 -6.23 -2.03
C ARG A 130 7.98 -5.89 -1.21
N PRO A 131 7.44 -6.84 -0.42
CA PRO A 131 6.34 -6.58 0.51
C PRO A 131 6.81 -5.79 1.74
N SER A 132 5.87 -5.18 2.46
CA SER A 132 6.12 -4.35 3.66
C SER A 132 6.85 -5.04 4.83
N GLY A 133 7.01 -6.36 4.80
CA GLY A 133 7.64 -7.15 5.87
C GLY A 133 9.10 -7.55 5.60
N ALA A 134 9.69 -7.12 4.48
CA ALA A 134 11.13 -7.22 4.27
C ALA A 134 11.87 -6.18 5.11
N ASP A 135 13.18 -6.36 5.31
CA ASP A 135 14.02 -5.34 5.95
C ASP A 135 13.76 -3.96 5.36
N ARG A 136 13.60 -2.97 6.25
CA ARG A 136 13.08 -1.64 5.88
C ARG A 136 14.12 -0.75 5.23
N GLU A 137 15.36 -1.23 5.13
CA GLU A 137 16.45 -0.53 4.50
C GLU A 137 16.28 -0.54 2.98
N HIS A 138 16.60 0.59 2.34
CA HIS A 138 16.54 0.75 0.89
C HIS A 138 15.19 0.41 0.25
N LEU A 139 14.09 0.58 1.00
CA LEU A 139 12.73 0.49 0.50
C LEU A 139 12.19 1.88 0.15
N TYR A 140 11.61 2.00 -1.05
CA TYR A 140 11.05 3.24 -1.58
C TYR A 140 9.58 3.04 -1.93
N GLY A 141 8.72 3.95 -1.49
CA GLY A 141 7.26 3.83 -1.65
C GLY A 141 6.52 4.07 -0.34
N PRO A 142 5.18 4.08 -0.37
CA PRO A 142 4.42 2.84 -0.58
C PRO A 142 3.59 2.82 -1.88
N PHE A 143 3.49 1.64 -2.51
CA PHE A 143 2.67 1.40 -3.70
C PHE A 143 1.40 0.61 -3.36
N ARG A 144 0.29 0.99 -4.01
CA ARG A 144 -1.04 0.37 -3.81
C ARG A 144 -1.12 -1.10 -4.20
N SER A 145 -0.25 -1.55 -5.10
CA SER A 145 -0.22 -2.92 -5.63
C SER A 145 1.13 -3.24 -6.28
N ARG A 146 1.44 -4.53 -6.44
CA ARG A 146 2.61 -5.01 -7.18
C ARG A 146 2.64 -4.50 -8.62
N ALA A 147 1.49 -4.45 -9.29
CA ALA A 147 1.38 -3.91 -10.65
C ALA A 147 1.73 -2.41 -10.71
N ALA A 148 1.28 -1.62 -9.72
CA ALA A 148 1.62 -0.20 -9.67
C ALA A 148 3.12 0.03 -9.41
N ALA A 149 3.73 -0.80 -8.55
CA ALA A 149 5.17 -0.78 -8.33
C ALA A 149 5.95 -1.19 -9.59
N GLN A 150 5.48 -2.21 -10.32
CA GLN A 150 6.11 -2.67 -11.56
C GLN A 150 6.06 -1.59 -12.65
N ALA A 151 4.93 -0.92 -12.83
CA ALA A 151 4.81 0.20 -13.76
C ALA A 151 5.75 1.36 -13.38
N ALA A 152 5.99 1.59 -12.08
CA ALA A 152 6.96 2.56 -11.62
C ALA A 152 8.40 2.14 -11.96
N ILE A 153 8.76 0.87 -11.80
CA ILE A 153 10.07 0.34 -12.23
C ILE A 153 10.28 0.55 -13.73
N GLU A 154 9.27 0.23 -14.54
CA GLU A 154 9.32 0.40 -16.00
C GLU A 154 9.56 1.87 -16.38
N ALA A 155 8.86 2.80 -15.73
CA ALA A 155 9.10 4.23 -15.92
C ALA A 155 10.51 4.65 -15.45
N LEU A 156 10.97 4.16 -14.30
CA LEU A 156 12.29 4.48 -13.77
C LEU A 156 13.42 4.00 -14.69
N HIS A 157 13.27 2.85 -15.37
CA HIS A 157 14.26 2.38 -16.34
C HIS A 157 14.45 3.31 -17.54
N THR A 158 13.49 4.18 -17.85
CA THR A 158 13.65 5.20 -18.90
C THR A 158 14.54 6.37 -18.48
N VAL A 159 14.71 6.58 -17.17
CA VAL A 159 15.48 7.69 -16.59
C VAL A 159 16.82 7.18 -16.04
N PHE A 160 16.78 6.07 -15.32
CA PHE A 160 17.92 5.39 -14.74
C PHE A 160 18.09 4.04 -15.43
N PRO A 161 19.07 3.87 -16.34
CA PRO A 161 19.25 2.64 -17.10
C PRO A 161 19.88 1.52 -16.25
N LEU A 162 19.21 1.17 -15.15
CA LEU A 162 19.56 0.04 -14.30
C LEU A 162 19.13 -1.27 -14.97
N ARG A 163 19.81 -2.35 -14.61
CA ARG A 163 19.53 -3.68 -15.13
C ARG A 163 18.15 -4.16 -14.65
N PRO A 164 17.31 -4.69 -15.55
CA PRO A 164 16.07 -5.36 -15.16
C PRO A 164 16.28 -6.85 -14.84
N CYS A 165 17.35 -7.46 -15.33
CA CYS A 165 17.62 -8.90 -15.23
C CYS A 165 17.82 -9.38 -13.79
N ASP A 166 17.28 -10.54 -13.50
CA ASP A 166 17.30 -11.19 -12.18
C ASP A 166 18.37 -12.29 -12.04
N TYR A 167 19.04 -12.68 -13.13
CA TYR A 167 20.14 -13.63 -13.11
C TYR A 167 21.48 -13.00 -12.71
N ALA A 168 22.38 -13.83 -12.18
CA ALA A 168 23.78 -13.46 -11.94
C ALA A 168 24.59 -13.58 -13.24
N PHE A 169 25.61 -12.76 -13.41
CA PHE A 169 26.51 -12.79 -14.56
C PHE A 169 27.89 -12.27 -14.16
N GLU A 170 28.91 -12.72 -14.88
CA GLU A 170 30.21 -12.05 -14.91
C GLU A 170 30.28 -11.15 -16.15
N PRO A 171 30.65 -9.86 -16.00
CA PRO A 171 30.79 -8.96 -17.12
C PRO A 171 31.82 -9.46 -18.15
N ALA A 172 31.40 -9.61 -19.40
CA ALA A 172 32.29 -9.96 -20.51
C ALA A 172 31.79 -9.30 -21.81
N PRO A 173 32.66 -8.72 -22.65
CA PRO A 173 32.24 -8.05 -23.89
C PRO A 173 31.51 -8.99 -24.87
N ASP A 174 31.83 -10.28 -24.84
CA ASP A 174 31.32 -11.35 -25.69
C ASP A 174 30.19 -12.16 -25.04
N LEU A 175 29.62 -11.69 -23.92
CA LEU A 175 28.55 -12.39 -23.23
C LEU A 175 27.30 -12.51 -24.12
N ALA A 176 27.01 -13.73 -24.59
CA ALA A 176 25.92 -14.03 -25.51
C ALA A 176 24.54 -13.51 -25.03
N LEU A 177 24.25 -13.64 -23.73
CA LEU A 177 23.01 -13.13 -23.13
C LEU A 177 22.87 -11.60 -23.21
N GLY A 178 23.99 -10.88 -23.21
CA GLY A 178 24.02 -9.43 -23.35
C GLY A 178 23.85 -8.98 -24.80
N LEU A 179 24.48 -9.67 -25.76
CA LEU A 179 24.46 -9.29 -27.18
C LEU A 179 23.05 -9.32 -27.78
N GLY A 180 22.23 -10.31 -27.39
CA GLY A 180 20.82 -10.41 -27.79
C GLY A 180 19.83 -9.64 -26.90
N CYS A 181 20.31 -8.84 -25.94
CA CYS A 181 19.44 -8.22 -24.94
C CYS A 181 18.72 -6.98 -25.50
N VAL A 182 17.39 -7.06 -25.59
CA VAL A 182 16.53 -5.93 -26.03
C VAL A 182 16.78 -4.68 -25.18
N PHE A 183 16.92 -4.80 -23.86
CA PHE A 183 17.16 -3.64 -22.98
C PHE A 183 18.49 -2.92 -23.26
N ALA A 184 19.52 -3.68 -23.66
CA ALA A 184 20.80 -3.11 -24.06
C ALA A 184 20.73 -2.46 -25.46
N GLN A 185 19.90 -3.01 -26.36
CA GLN A 185 19.68 -2.47 -27.70
C GLN A 185 18.86 -1.17 -27.69
N VAL A 186 17.77 -1.14 -26.90
CA VAL A 186 16.92 0.06 -26.75
C VAL A 186 17.41 1.03 -25.67
N ARG A 187 18.54 0.71 -25.03
CA ARG A 187 19.28 1.53 -24.05
C ARG A 187 18.51 1.95 -22.80
N THR A 188 17.56 1.12 -22.39
CA THR A 188 16.92 1.20 -21.07
C THR A 188 17.74 0.50 -19.98
N CYS A 189 18.90 -0.05 -20.34
CA CYS A 189 19.90 -0.61 -19.44
C CYS A 189 21.29 -0.17 -19.91
N ALA A 190 22.16 0.22 -18.96
CA ALA A 190 23.56 0.58 -19.22
C ALA A 190 24.43 -0.63 -19.61
N ALA A 191 23.84 -1.83 -19.59
CA ALA A 191 24.44 -3.10 -19.96
C ALA A 191 25.80 -3.38 -19.28
N PRO A 192 25.85 -3.40 -17.94
CA PRO A 192 27.06 -3.77 -17.20
C PRO A 192 27.56 -5.18 -17.55
N CYS A 193 26.67 -6.08 -17.98
CA CYS A 193 27.01 -7.42 -18.41
C CYS A 193 27.90 -7.48 -19.66
N LEU A 194 27.87 -6.43 -20.50
CA LEU A 194 28.71 -6.28 -21.69
C LEU A 194 29.92 -5.36 -21.46
N VAL A 195 30.24 -5.03 -20.20
CA VAL A 195 31.35 -4.12 -19.85
C VAL A 195 31.21 -2.73 -20.50
N ARG A 196 29.97 -2.30 -20.80
CA ARG A 196 29.70 -0.96 -21.38
C ARG A 196 29.77 0.18 -20.36
N VAL A 197 29.82 -0.17 -19.08
CA VAL A 197 29.90 0.76 -17.95
C VAL A 197 30.77 0.10 -16.88
N SER A 198 31.58 0.91 -16.20
CA SER A 198 32.38 0.44 -15.07
C SER A 198 31.49 0.08 -13.87
N GLU A 199 32.00 -0.73 -12.96
CA GLU A 199 31.27 -1.07 -11.74
C GLU A 199 31.01 0.19 -10.88
N ASP A 200 32.00 1.06 -10.75
CA ASP A 200 31.91 2.29 -9.97
C ASP A 200 30.89 3.27 -10.56
N ASP A 201 30.89 3.47 -11.88
CA ASP A 201 29.90 4.33 -12.56
C ASP A 201 28.49 3.77 -12.44
N TYR A 202 28.34 2.44 -12.53
CA TYR A 202 27.04 1.79 -12.35
C TYR A 202 26.53 1.92 -10.91
N ARG A 203 27.42 1.79 -9.91
CA ARG A 203 27.09 2.03 -8.50
C ARG A 203 26.71 3.49 -8.24
N ALA A 204 27.41 4.45 -8.84
CA ALA A 204 27.07 5.87 -8.77
C ALA A 204 25.69 6.15 -9.40
N LEU A 205 25.37 5.50 -10.53
CA LEU A 205 24.04 5.55 -11.13
C LEU A 205 22.97 5.01 -10.19
N ALA A 206 23.19 3.84 -9.58
CA ALA A 206 22.27 3.26 -8.61
C ALA A 206 22.09 4.15 -7.38
N ALA A 207 23.16 4.75 -6.86
CA ALA A 207 23.10 5.70 -5.75
C ALA A 207 22.29 6.94 -6.11
N SER A 208 22.39 7.43 -7.35
CA SER A 208 21.62 8.58 -7.80
C SER A 208 20.13 8.25 -7.96
N ALA A 209 19.81 7.05 -8.44
CA ALA A 209 18.44 6.53 -8.45
C ALA A 209 17.87 6.40 -7.03
N ALA A 210 18.67 5.89 -6.08
CA ALA A 210 18.30 5.83 -4.66
C ALA A 210 18.03 7.22 -4.07
N ALA A 211 18.89 8.19 -4.35
CA ALA A 211 18.71 9.57 -3.91
C ALA A 211 17.42 10.18 -4.46
N ALA A 212 17.16 9.99 -5.76
CA ALA A 212 15.94 10.47 -6.41
C ALA A 212 14.67 9.83 -5.83
N LEU A 213 14.71 8.52 -5.55
CA LEU A 213 13.59 7.80 -4.92
C LEU A 213 13.38 8.18 -3.45
N GLY A 214 14.45 8.56 -2.74
CA GLY A 214 14.42 9.02 -1.35
C GLY A 214 14.01 10.48 -1.20
N ALA A 215 14.21 11.30 -2.24
CA ALA A 215 13.95 12.73 -2.26
C ALA A 215 12.45 13.09 -2.36
N GLY A 216 11.59 12.54 -1.49
CA GLY A 216 10.20 12.98 -1.34
C GLY A 216 9.43 13.23 -2.66
N ALA A 217 8.64 14.30 -2.74
CA ALA A 217 7.85 14.63 -3.92
C ALA A 217 8.68 15.33 -5.01
N THR A 218 9.71 14.67 -5.56
CA THR A 218 10.36 15.10 -6.80
C THR A 218 9.40 14.95 -7.97
N ARG A 219 9.19 16.02 -8.76
CA ARG A 219 8.43 15.92 -10.02
C ARG A 219 9.29 15.17 -11.04
N GLY A 220 8.66 14.63 -12.09
CA GLY A 220 9.38 13.93 -13.16
C GLY A 220 10.48 14.77 -13.83
N ALA A 221 10.32 16.10 -13.88
CA ALA A 221 11.33 17.02 -14.38
C ALA A 221 12.58 17.12 -13.47
N ASP A 222 12.40 16.93 -12.16
CA ASP A 222 13.47 17.03 -11.15
C ASP A 222 14.33 15.75 -11.10
N LEU A 223 13.82 14.64 -11.67
CA LEU A 223 14.57 13.37 -11.74
C LEU A 223 15.78 13.47 -12.65
N ALA A 224 15.73 14.29 -13.71
CA ALA A 224 16.85 14.50 -14.61
C ALA A 224 18.08 15.11 -13.90
N ALA A 225 17.86 15.91 -12.86
CA ALA A 225 18.95 16.48 -12.05
C ALA A 225 19.73 15.42 -11.25
N HIS A 226 19.14 14.23 -11.07
CA HIS A 226 19.74 13.11 -10.37
C HIS A 226 20.36 12.09 -11.35
N VAL A 227 20.37 12.35 -12.66
CA VAL A 227 20.95 11.44 -13.63
C VAL A 227 22.42 11.81 -13.85
N PRO A 228 23.38 10.87 -13.71
CA PRO A 228 24.78 11.14 -14.01
C PRO A 228 24.97 11.64 -15.45
N LEU A 229 25.90 12.58 -15.65
CA LEU A 229 26.10 13.22 -16.96
C LEU A 229 26.40 12.22 -18.10
N TRP A 230 27.09 11.11 -17.80
CA TRP A 230 27.38 10.07 -18.79
C TRP A 230 26.12 9.32 -19.26
N VAL A 231 25.07 9.27 -18.44
CA VAL A 231 23.77 8.69 -18.84
C VAL A 231 23.04 9.61 -19.82
N SER A 232 23.16 10.92 -19.68
CA SER A 232 22.66 11.86 -20.70
C SER A 232 23.34 11.65 -22.05
N ALA A 233 24.62 11.29 -22.06
CA ALA A 233 25.33 10.90 -23.28
C ALA A 233 24.74 9.61 -23.90
N ILE A 234 24.36 8.62 -23.09
CA ILE A 234 23.64 7.41 -23.57
C ILE A 234 22.26 7.75 -24.15
N ALA A 235 21.54 8.67 -23.51
CA ALA A 235 20.21 9.12 -23.95
C ALA A 235 20.28 9.87 -25.29
N GLN A 236 21.34 10.67 -25.50
CA GLN A 236 21.59 11.40 -26.76
C GLN A 236 22.24 10.54 -27.83
N ALA A 237 22.88 9.42 -27.48
CA ALA A 237 23.59 8.58 -28.43
C ALA A 237 22.68 7.85 -29.43
N ARG A 238 21.41 8.24 -29.67
CA ARG A 238 20.50 7.54 -30.62
C ARG A 238 21.24 7.31 -31.93
N GLY A 239 21.64 6.07 -32.15
CA GLY A 239 22.65 5.74 -33.13
C GLY A 239 22.74 4.23 -33.22
N LEU A 240 22.16 3.70 -34.28
CA LEU A 240 22.65 2.46 -34.86
C LEU A 240 24.17 2.64 -35.00
N VAL A 241 24.96 1.91 -34.20
CA VAL A 241 26.33 1.62 -34.60
C VAL A 241 26.21 0.30 -35.35
N ALA A 242 26.17 0.43 -36.67
CA ALA A 242 26.19 -0.67 -37.62
C ALA A 242 27.52 -1.44 -37.53
N GLU A 243 27.50 -2.65 -38.08
CA GLU A 243 28.54 -3.69 -38.17
C GLU A 243 29.97 -3.21 -38.47
N PRO A 244 30.96 -4.06 -38.12
CA PRO A 244 31.43 -5.07 -39.08
C PRO A 244 31.11 -6.52 -38.71
#